data_AF-A0A0B2R455-F1
#
_entry.id   AF-A0A0B2R455-F1
#
_cell.length_a   1.000
_cell.length_b   1.000
_cell.length_c   1.000
_cell.angle_alpha   90.00
_cell.angle_beta   90.00
_cell.angle_gamma   90.00
#
_symmetry.space_group_name_H-M   'P 1'
#
loop_
_entity.id
_entity.type
_entity.pdbx_description
1 polymer ?
#
loop_
_entity_poly.entity_id
_entity_poly.type
_entity_poly.pdbx_seq_one_letter_code
_entity_poly.pdbx_strand_id
1 'polypeptide(L)'
;MFLGWGHRQEICGFRWSPLGQQLASSGNNNVIHIRDRAMGSSNSLTRWLHRFEEHRAAVKALAWCPFQANLLASSGGGGDHCIKFWNTHTGACLNSVA
;
A
#
# COMPACT_ATOMS: atom_id res chain seq x y z
N MET A 1 -1.83 9.81 -16.83
CA MET A 1 -2.42 9.74 -15.48
C MET A 1 -2.86 8.29 -15.25
N PHE A 2 -2.18 7.54 -14.37
CA PHE A 2 -2.45 6.11 -14.18
C PHE A 2 -3.63 5.91 -13.20
N LEU A 3 -4.87 5.90 -13.71
CA LEU A 3 -6.09 5.59 -12.93
C LEU A 3 -6.40 4.07 -12.85
N GLY A 4 -5.59 3.22 -13.48
CA GLY A 4 -5.89 1.81 -13.75
C GLY A 4 -5.61 0.82 -12.62
N TRP A 5 -5.86 1.16 -11.35
CA TRP A 5 -5.48 0.31 -10.21
C TRP A 5 -6.36 0.49 -8.96
N GLY A 6 -7.66 0.79 -9.13
CA GLY A 6 -8.61 0.95 -8.02
C GLY A 6 -8.50 2.27 -7.23
N HIS A 7 -7.49 3.09 -7.50
CA HIS A 7 -7.39 4.44 -6.95
C HIS A 7 -8.31 5.40 -7.72
N ARG A 8 -9.11 6.19 -7.00
CA ARG A 8 -10.00 7.22 -7.59
C ARG A 8 -9.31 8.56 -7.84
N GLN A 9 -8.07 8.68 -7.37
CA GLN A 9 -7.23 9.88 -7.48
C GLN A 9 -5.82 9.47 -7.87
N GLU A 10 -4.95 10.47 -8.03
CA GLU A 10 -3.55 10.28 -8.38
C GLU A 10 -2.85 9.31 -7.43
N ILE A 11 -2.15 8.35 -8.04
CA ILE A 11 -1.23 7.48 -7.34
C ILE A 11 0.04 8.29 -7.09
N CYS A 12 0.40 8.46 -5.82
CA CYS A 12 1.55 9.25 -5.41
C CYS A 12 2.65 8.40 -4.76
N GLY A 13 2.35 7.15 -4.39
CA GLY A 13 3.34 6.19 -3.93
C GLY A 13 3.15 4.83 -4.60
N PHE A 14 4.25 4.20 -5.00
CA PHE A 14 4.23 2.81 -5.44
C PHE A 14 5.58 2.16 -5.13
N ARG A 15 5.56 0.94 -4.60
CA ARG A 15 6.79 0.19 -4.28
C ARG A 15 6.57 -1.31 -4.31
N TRP A 16 7.43 -2.02 -5.02
CA TRP A 16 7.53 -3.47 -4.96
C TRP A 16 8.15 -3.93 -3.64
N SER A 17 7.68 -5.06 -3.12
CA SER A 17 8.34 -5.75 -2.01
C SER A 17 9.75 -6.18 -2.43
N PRO A 18 10.69 -6.37 -1.49
CA PRO A 18 12.08 -6.68 -1.81
C PRO A 18 12.24 -7.96 -2.65
N LEU A 19 11.34 -8.91 -2.48
CA LEU A 19 11.30 -10.17 -3.24
C LEU A 19 10.47 -10.08 -4.54
N GLY A 20 9.87 -8.91 -4.84
CA GLY A 20 9.06 -8.70 -6.03
C GLY A 20 7.75 -9.50 -6.08
N GLN A 21 7.32 -10.04 -4.93
CA GLN A 21 6.10 -10.83 -4.81
C GLN A 21 4.86 -9.94 -4.66
N GLN A 22 5.00 -8.79 -4.01
CA GLN A 22 3.89 -7.90 -3.72
C GLN A 22 4.16 -6.47 -4.19
N LEU A 23 3.13 -5.78 -4.67
CA LEU A 23 3.16 -4.36 -5.02
C LEU A 23 2.27 -3.58 -4.07
N ALA A 24 2.83 -2.58 -3.39
CA ALA A 24 2.05 -1.58 -2.67
C ALA A 24 1.87 -0.35 -3.56
N SER A 25 0.64 0.12 -3.70
CA SER A 25 0.31 1.39 -4.37
C SER A 25 -0.54 2.26 -3.45
N SER A 26 -0.23 3.55 -3.36
CA SER A 26 -0.93 4.52 -2.53
C SER A 26 -1.27 5.78 -3.31
N GLY A 27 -2.37 6.42 -2.94
CA GLY A 27 -2.86 7.61 -3.65
C GLY A 27 -3.31 8.74 -2.74
N ASN A 28 -3.70 9.84 -3.36
CA ASN A 28 -4.30 10.98 -2.68
C ASN A 28 -5.68 10.67 -2.08
N ASN A 29 -6.26 9.52 -2.43
CA ASN A 29 -7.52 9.02 -1.86
C ASN A 29 -7.36 8.39 -0.46
N ASN A 30 -6.21 8.55 0.18
CA ASN A 30 -5.87 8.02 1.51
C ASN A 30 -5.85 6.48 1.62
N VAL A 31 -5.90 5.78 0.49
CA VAL A 31 -5.95 4.32 0.43
C VAL A 31 -4.61 3.77 -0.04
N ILE A 32 -4.21 2.63 0.55
CA ILE A 32 -3.11 1.79 0.09
C ILE A 32 -3.70 0.47 -0.41
N HIS A 33 -3.33 0.07 -1.62
CA HIS A 33 -3.64 -1.25 -2.17
C HIS A 33 -2.40 -2.13 -2.17
N ILE A 34 -2.54 -3.37 -1.72
CA ILE A 34 -1.52 -4.41 -1.85
C ILE A 34 -1.97 -5.37 -2.93
N ARG A 35 -1.08 -5.72 -3.86
CA ARG A 35 -1.31 -6.75 -4.88
C ARG A 35 -0.25 -7.81 -4.81
N ASP A 36 -0.63 -9.05 -5.12
CA ASP A 36 0.30 -10.15 -5.35
C ASP A 36 0.59 -10.28 -6.85
N ARG A 37 1.86 -10.47 -7.20
CA ARG A 37 2.32 -10.69 -8.57
C ARG A 37 1.71 -11.95 -9.19
N ALA A 38 1.55 -13.03 -8.42
CA ALA A 38 1.01 -14.30 -8.91
C ALA A 38 -0.46 -14.19 -9.31
N MET A 39 -1.22 -13.31 -8.66
CA MET A 39 -2.64 -13.10 -8.93
C MET A 39 -2.89 -12.28 -10.22
N GLY A 40 -1.88 -11.55 -10.70
CA GLY A 40 -1.95 -10.76 -11.93
C GLY A 40 -2.05 -11.58 -13.23
N SER A 41 -1.77 -12.89 -13.19
CA SER A 41 -1.85 -13.77 -14.37
C SER A 41 -3.26 -14.32 -14.64
N SER A 42 -4.18 -14.21 -13.68
CA SER A 42 -5.55 -14.74 -13.81
C SER A 42 -6.54 -13.61 -14.07
N ASN A 43 -6.54 -13.07 -15.29
CA ASN A 43 -7.57 -12.20 -15.92
C ASN A 43 -8.25 -11.07 -15.10
N SER A 44 -7.74 -10.75 -13.91
CA SER A 44 -8.32 -9.79 -12.96
C SER A 44 -7.18 -8.88 -12.50
N LEU A 45 -6.70 -8.05 -13.43
CA LEU A 45 -5.75 -6.96 -13.18
C LEU A 45 -6.25 -5.98 -12.09
N THR A 46 -7.51 -6.10 -11.70
CA THR A 46 -8.20 -5.25 -10.74
C THR A 46 -8.24 -5.82 -9.32
N ARG A 47 -7.81 -7.06 -9.05
CA ARG A 47 -7.94 -7.64 -7.70
C ARG A 47 -6.77 -7.24 -6.79
N TRP A 48 -7.06 -6.51 -5.73
CA TRP A 48 -6.13 -6.26 -4.63
C TRP A 48 -6.28 -7.33 -3.56
N LEU A 49 -5.16 -7.66 -2.90
CA LEU A 49 -5.06 -8.62 -1.82
C LEU A 49 -5.49 -7.98 -0.50
N HIS A 50 -5.03 -6.75 -0.26
CA HIS A 50 -5.47 -5.92 0.86
C HIS A 50 -5.75 -4.49 0.42
N ARG A 51 -6.65 -3.84 1.14
CA ARG A 51 -6.98 -2.42 1.02
C ARG A 51 -6.90 -1.79 2.40
N PHE A 52 -5.97 -0.86 2.59
CA PHE A 52 -5.78 -0.15 3.86
C PHE A 52 -6.32 1.26 3.74
N GLU A 53 -7.26 1.64 4.60
CA GLU A 53 -7.99 2.92 4.57
C GLU A 53 -7.85 3.71 5.89
N GLU A 54 -6.90 3.32 6.75
CA GLU A 54 -6.75 3.92 8.08
C GLU A 54 -6.04 5.29 8.08
N HIS A 55 -5.36 5.65 6.98
CA HIS A 55 -4.73 6.96 6.89
C HIS A 55 -5.80 8.03 6.65
N ARG A 56 -5.66 9.19 7.32
CA ARG A 56 -6.59 10.32 7.16
C ARG A 56 -6.17 11.32 6.07
N ALA A 57 -5.01 11.12 5.46
CA ALA A 57 -4.45 11.99 4.44
C ALA A 57 -3.67 11.20 3.38
N ALA A 58 -3.29 11.89 2.30
CA ALA A 58 -2.59 11.30 1.17
C ALA A 58 -1.31 10.56 1.61
N VAL A 59 -1.18 9.31 1.20
CA VAL A 59 -0.03 8.47 1.54
C VAL A 59 0.98 8.55 0.41
N LYS A 60 2.03 9.36 0.58
CA LYS A 60 3.09 9.53 -0.42
C LYS A 60 4.27 8.60 -0.18
N ALA A 61 4.60 8.29 1.07
CA ALA A 61 5.73 7.41 1.38
C ALA A 61 5.27 5.99 1.66
N LEU A 62 5.88 5.04 0.95
CA LEU A 62 5.78 3.61 1.16
C LEU A 62 7.20 3.03 1.23
N ALA A 63 7.47 2.22 2.25
CA ALA A 63 8.75 1.55 2.43
C ALA A 63 8.53 0.12 2.95
N TRP A 64 9.04 -0.86 2.22
CA TRP A 64 9.05 -2.25 2.67
C TRP A 64 10.26 -2.52 3.55
N CYS A 65 10.10 -3.36 4.56
CA CYS A 65 11.22 -3.85 5.35
C CYS A 65 12.07 -4.82 4.50
N PRO A 66 13.39 -4.61 4.39
CA PRO A 66 14.27 -5.52 3.63
C PRO A 66 14.47 -6.88 4.32
N PHE A 67 14.29 -6.94 5.66
CA PHE A 67 14.49 -8.15 6.46
C PHE A 67 13.20 -8.93 6.72
N GLN A 68 12.04 -8.28 6.60
CA GLN A 68 10.73 -8.89 6.82
C GLN A 68 9.84 -8.64 5.60
N ALA A 69 9.69 -9.65 4.75
CA ALA A 69 9.03 -9.53 3.44
C ALA A 69 7.60 -8.99 3.50
N ASN A 70 6.88 -9.25 4.59
CA ASN A 70 5.47 -8.86 4.77
C ASN A 70 5.28 -7.57 5.57
N LEU A 71 6.37 -6.89 5.96
CA LEU A 71 6.28 -5.66 6.74
C LEU A 71 6.38 -4.45 5.81
N LEU A 72 5.32 -3.66 5.78
CA LEU A 72 5.24 -2.40 5.03
C LEU A 72 5.06 -1.24 6.02
N ALA A 73 5.82 -0.17 5.83
CA ALA A 73 5.62 1.10 6.49
C ALA A 73 5.04 2.12 5.51
N SER A 74 4.10 2.94 5.98
CA SER A 74 3.52 4.02 5.22
C SER A 74 3.37 5.28 6.07
N SER A 75 3.55 6.44 5.46
CA SER A 75 3.35 7.72 6.13
C SER A 75 2.18 8.48 5.52
N GLY A 76 1.26 8.92 6.37
CA GLY A 76 0.22 9.85 5.97
C GLY A 76 0.79 11.26 5.87
N GLY A 77 0.35 12.03 4.86
CA GLY A 77 0.76 13.41 4.65
C GLY A 77 0.27 14.36 5.74
N GLY A 78 0.34 15.66 5.47
CA GLY A 78 0.10 16.75 6.44
C GLY A 78 -1.31 16.87 7.04
N GLY A 79 -2.19 15.88 6.90
CA GLY A 79 -3.46 15.80 7.63
C GLY A 79 -3.61 14.54 8.49
N ASP A 80 -2.64 13.62 8.43
CA ASP A 80 -2.63 12.37 9.22
C ASP A 80 -1.47 12.36 10.21
N HIS A 81 -0.31 12.86 9.79
CA HIS A 81 0.90 12.96 10.62
C HIS A 81 1.34 11.66 11.31
N CYS A 82 0.89 10.52 10.79
CA CYS A 82 1.19 9.22 11.37
C CYS A 82 2.02 8.35 10.43
N ILE A 83 2.86 7.50 11.02
CA ILE A 83 3.50 6.38 10.36
C ILE A 83 2.78 5.11 10.80
N LYS A 84 2.29 4.32 9.86
CA LYS A 84 1.62 3.05 10.12
C LYS A 84 2.45 1.89 9.59
N PHE A 85 2.45 0.80 10.35
CA PHE A 85 3.11 -0.45 10.00
C PHE A 85 2.06 -1.51 9.70
N TRP A 86 2.26 -2.25 8.61
CA TRP A 86 1.30 -3.20 8.09
C TRP A 86 1.94 -4.55 7.92
N ASN A 87 1.18 -5.59 8.26
CA ASN A 87 1.48 -6.95 7.85
C ASN A 87 0.69 -7.26 6.57
N THR A 88 1.36 -7.38 5.44
CA THR A 88 0.74 -7.60 4.13
C THR A 88 0.38 -9.05 3.82
N HIS A 89 0.64 -9.97 4.76
CA HIS A 89 0.16 -11.34 4.70
C HIS A 89 -1.19 -11.50 5.41
N THR A 90 -1.37 -10.81 6.54
CA THR A 90 -2.61 -10.87 7.34
C THR A 90 -3.57 -9.72 7.05
N GLY A 91 -3.06 -8.62 6.49
CA GLY A 91 -3.81 -7.37 6.28
C GLY A 91 -3.97 -6.53 7.54
N ALA A 92 -3.26 -6.86 8.63
CA ALA A 92 -3.38 -6.14 9.90
C ALA A 92 -2.50 -4.89 9.96
N CYS A 93 -3.03 -3.82 10.57
CA CYS A 93 -2.25 -2.70 11.06
C CYS A 93 -1.55 -3.14 12.36
N LEU A 94 -0.22 -3.21 12.34
CA LEU A 94 0.59 -3.66 13.47
C LEU A 94 0.84 -2.54 14.47
N ASN A 95 1.09 -1.32 13.98
CA ASN A 95 1.39 -0.18 14.82
C ASN A 95 1.10 1.13 14.09
N SER A 96 0.79 2.18 14.85
CA SER A 96 0.58 3.54 14.38
C SER A 96 1.33 4.48 15.32
N VAL A 97 2.29 5.23 14.77
CA VAL A 97 3.10 6.20 15.49
C VAL A 97 2.71 7.60 15.01
N ALA A 98 2.45 8.51 15.93
CA ALA A 98 2.08 9.92 15.67
C ALA A 98 3.10 10.85 16.34
#